data_AF-A0ABC8JFU7-F1
#
_entry.id   AF-A0ABC8JFU7-F1
#
_cell.length_a   1.000
_cell.length_b   1.000
_cell.length_c   1.000
_cell.angle_alpha   90.00
_cell.angle_beta   90.00
_cell.angle_gamma   90.00
#
_symmetry.space_group_name_H-M   'P 1'
#
loop_
_entity.id
_entity.type
_entity.pdbx_description
1 polymer ?
#
loop_
_entity_poly.entity_id
_entity_poly.type
_entity_poly.pdbx_seq_one_letter_code
_entity_poly.pdbx_strand_id
1 'polypeptide(L)'
;MLPRFDPTNQNACLSVLEDTTSNEKQIQDSVLEAILSCNAQTEYLRGFLNGQLDKQSFKKNLPIVTYEDCRSYIDRIANGESSSLICDRPFIVLLTSANAVSAT
;
A
#
# COMPACT_ATOMS: atom_id res chain seq x y z
N MET A 1 10.00 -3.66 -4.39
CA MET A 1 9.51 -3.97 -5.76
C MET A 1 10.21 -5.24 -6.22
N LEU A 2 9.53 -6.06 -7.04
CA LEU A 2 10.17 -7.25 -7.60
C LEU A 2 11.28 -6.86 -8.59
N PRO A 3 12.40 -7.60 -8.63
CA PRO A 3 13.41 -7.40 -9.66
C PRO A 3 12.83 -7.75 -11.03
N ARG A 4 13.42 -7.20 -12.10
CA ARG A 4 13.12 -7.67 -13.46
C ARG A 4 13.76 -9.03 -13.65
N PHE A 5 12.98 -10.00 -14.12
CA PHE A 5 13.44 -11.33 -14.51
C PHE A 5 12.72 -11.77 -15.79
N ASP A 6 13.29 -12.73 -16.50
CA ASP A 6 12.65 -13.35 -17.65
C ASP A 6 11.68 -14.45 -17.17
N PRO A 7 10.36 -14.27 -17.32
CA PRO A 7 9.38 -15.25 -16.84
C PRO A 7 9.38 -16.54 -17.65
N THR A 8 10.01 -16.56 -18.84
CA THR A 8 10.16 -17.77 -19.65
C THR A 8 11.34 -18.64 -19.21
N ASN A 9 12.25 -18.08 -18.40
CA ASN A 9 13.38 -18.78 -17.82
C ASN A 9 13.03 -19.33 -16.43
N GLN A 10 12.79 -20.63 -16.35
CA GLN A 10 12.43 -21.30 -15.09
C GLN A 10 13.45 -21.08 -13.97
N ASN A 11 14.75 -21.14 -14.26
CA ASN A 11 15.79 -20.95 -13.26
C ASN A 11 15.80 -19.52 -12.72
N ALA A 12 15.56 -18.53 -13.58
CA ALA A 12 15.42 -17.14 -13.15
C ALA A 12 14.20 -16.95 -12.24
N CYS A 13 13.06 -17.58 -12.57
CA CYS A 13 11.86 -17.57 -11.72
C CYS A 13 12.12 -18.20 -10.34
N LEU A 14 12.76 -19.37 -10.30
CA LEU A 14 13.09 -20.05 -9.04
C LEU A 14 14.08 -19.24 -8.19
N SER A 15 15.06 -18.60 -8.82
CA SER A 15 16.00 -17.71 -8.12
C SER A 15 15.28 -16.54 -7.45
N VAL A 16 14.34 -15.89 -8.14
CA VAL A 16 13.56 -14.78 -7.55
C VAL A 16 12.72 -15.25 -6.37
N LEU A 17 12.13 -16.44 -6.44
CA LEU A 17 11.40 -17.02 -5.32
C LEU A 17 12.32 -17.23 -4.12
N GLU A 18 13.44 -17.91 -4.31
CA GLU A 18 14.43 -18.17 -3.26
C GLU A 18 14.94 -16.87 -2.63
N ASP A 19 15.36 -15.91 -3.46
CA ASP A 19 15.87 -14.62 -3.00
C ASP A 19 14.79 -13.85 -2.21
N THR A 20 13.53 -13.90 -2.65
CA THR A 20 12.43 -13.19 -1.99
C THR A 20 12.07 -13.82 -0.64
N THR A 21 12.13 -15.15 -0.54
CA THR A 21 11.79 -15.87 0.69
C THR A 21 12.93 -15.91 1.70
N SER A 22 14.19 -15.81 1.25
CA SER A 22 15.37 -15.86 2.11
C SER A 22 15.83 -14.48 2.63
N ASN A 23 15.33 -13.38 2.04
CA ASN A 23 15.65 -12.00 2.43
C ASN A 23 14.42 -11.22 2.92
N GLU A 24 13.46 -11.90 3.53
CA GLU A 24 12.13 -11.39 3.84
C GLU A 24 12.16 -10.12 4.71
N LYS A 25 13.05 -10.06 5.71
CA LYS A 25 13.15 -8.90 6.60
C LYS A 25 13.56 -7.64 5.86
N GLN A 26 14.64 -7.71 5.08
CA GLN A 26 15.14 -6.58 4.30
C GLN A 26 14.12 -6.13 3.27
N ILE A 27 13.47 -7.08 2.60
CA ILE A 27 12.45 -6.80 1.59
C ILE A 27 11.24 -6.11 2.22
N GLN A 28 10.74 -6.61 3.36
CA GLN A 28 9.60 -6.02 4.07
C GLN A 28 9.91 -4.59 4.56
N ASP A 29 11.10 -4.38 5.14
CA ASP A 29 11.53 -3.05 5.58
C ASP A 29 11.62 -2.07 4.39
N SER A 30 12.17 -2.52 3.26
CA SER A 30 12.27 -1.71 2.03
C SER A 30 10.90 -1.41 1.41
N VAL A 31 9.96 -2.36 1.47
CA VAL A 31 8.59 -2.17 0.98
C VAL A 31 7.86 -1.13 1.82
N LEU A 32 7.98 -1.20 3.15
CA LEU A 32 7.37 -0.22 4.05
C LEU A 32 7.94 1.17 3.80
N GLU A 33 9.26 1.33 3.73
CA GLU A 33 9.92 2.60 3.46
C GLU A 33 9.44 3.22 2.13
N ALA A 34 9.35 2.40 1.07
CA ALA A 34 8.86 2.87 -0.23
C ALA A 34 7.40 3.32 -0.17
N ILE A 35 6.51 2.56 0.49
CA ILE A 35 5.10 2.94 0.66
C ILE A 35 4.99 4.27 1.41
N LEU A 36 5.70 4.44 2.52
CA LEU A 36 5.65 5.65 3.32
C LEU A 36 6.21 6.85 2.54
N SER A 37 7.33 6.68 1.85
CA SER A 37 7.98 7.74 1.08
C SER A 37 7.10 8.24 -0.06
N CYS A 38 6.55 7.32 -0.85
CA CYS A 38 5.64 7.63 -1.96
C CYS A 38 4.40 8.38 -1.48
N ASN A 39 3.79 7.91 -0.37
CA ASN A 39 2.49 8.40 0.07
C ASN A 39 2.58 9.46 1.18
N ALA A 40 3.77 9.97 1.52
CA ALA A 40 4.00 10.86 2.66
C ALA A 40 3.12 12.12 2.65
N GLN A 41 2.76 12.60 1.45
CA GLN A 41 1.96 13.81 1.26
C GLN A 41 0.46 13.54 1.06
N THR A 42 0.03 12.28 1.09
CA THR A 42 -1.39 11.94 1.03
C THR A 42 -2.12 12.46 2.27
N GLU A 43 -3.40 12.81 2.12
CA GLU A 43 -4.22 13.33 3.24
C GLU A 43 -4.17 12.38 4.44
N TYR A 44 -4.35 11.08 4.18
CA TYR A 44 -4.34 10.03 5.19
C TYR A 44 -3.00 9.93 5.93
N LEU A 45 -1.88 9.68 5.23
CA LEU A 45 -0.60 9.51 5.92
C LEU A 45 -0.10 10.81 6.57
N ARG A 46 -0.34 11.97 5.95
CA ARG A 46 0.05 13.25 6.53
C ARG A 46 -0.66 13.50 7.86
N GLY A 47 -1.93 13.09 7.98
CA GLY A 47 -2.72 13.21 9.21
C GLY A 47 -2.15 12.45 10.41
N PHE A 48 -1.48 11.31 10.19
CA PHE A 48 -0.93 10.48 11.27
C PHE A 48 0.58 10.58 11.44
N LEU A 49 1.32 10.76 10.35
CA LEU A 49 2.78 10.69 10.35
C LEU A 49 3.45 12.05 10.16
N ASN A 50 2.73 13.06 9.65
CA ASN A 50 3.28 14.38 9.38
C ASN A 50 4.66 14.35 8.66
N GLY A 51 4.82 13.43 7.70
CA GLY A 51 6.06 13.25 6.94
C GLY A 51 7.11 12.31 7.56
N GLN A 52 6.88 11.73 8.74
CA GLN A 52 7.75 10.69 9.31
C GLN A 52 7.65 9.40 8.49
N LEU A 53 8.80 8.81 8.15
CA LEU A 53 8.89 7.64 7.27
C LEU A 53 9.47 6.39 7.98
N ASP A 54 9.81 6.49 9.26
CA ASP A 54 10.42 5.39 9.98
C ASP A 54 9.38 4.39 10.53
N LYS A 55 9.82 3.13 10.65
CA LYS A 55 9.00 2.01 11.11
C LYS A 55 8.43 2.19 12.53
N GLN A 56 9.11 2.93 13.41
CA GLN A 56 8.63 3.12 14.78
C GLN A 56 7.49 4.13 14.81
N SER A 57 7.63 5.24 14.09
CA SER A 57 6.55 6.23 13.91
C SER A 57 5.34 5.59 13.22
N PHE A 58 5.55 4.78 12.18
CA PHE A 58 4.49 3.99 11.55
C PHE A 58 3.71 3.15 12.58
N LYS A 59 4.41 2.32 13.36
CA LYS A 59 3.77 1.43 14.35
C LYS A 59 3.09 2.19 15.49
N LYS A 60 3.61 3.35 15.87
CA LYS A 60 3.12 4.12 17.01
C LYS A 60 1.91 4.98 16.64
N ASN A 61 1.91 5.58 15.46
CA ASN A 61 1.00 6.68 15.14
C ASN A 61 -0.13 6.27 14.18
N LEU A 62 0.08 5.25 13.33
CA LEU A 62 -0.99 4.78 12.44
C LEU A 62 -1.89 3.78 13.17
N PRO A 63 -3.21 4.00 13.18
CA PRO A 63 -4.16 3.04 13.74
C PRO A 63 -4.29 1.81 12.84
N ILE A 64 -4.63 0.68 13.46
CA ILE A 64 -5.15 -0.48 12.73
C ILE A 64 -6.60 -0.17 12.38
N VAL A 65 -6.93 -0.24 11.09
CA VAL A 65 -8.23 0.20 10.54
C VAL A 65 -9.02 -0.95 9.91
N THR A 66 -10.33 -0.77 9.84
CA THR A 66 -11.29 -1.59 9.08
C THR A 66 -11.73 -0.86 7.81
N TYR A 67 -12.57 -1.50 6.98
CA TYR A 67 -13.11 -0.85 5.78
C TYR A 67 -13.95 0.39 6.11
N GLU A 68 -14.73 0.34 7.19
CA GLU A 68 -15.62 1.44 7.57
C GLU A 68 -14.86 2.71 7.94
N ASP A 69 -13.68 2.58 8.55
CA ASP A 69 -12.80 3.71 8.87
C ASP A 69 -12.25 4.41 7.61
N CYS A 70 -12.12 3.67 6.50
CA CYS A 70 -11.59 4.16 5.23
C CYS A 70 -12.66 4.51 4.20
N ARG A 71 -13.92 4.11 4.41
CA ARG A 71 -15.01 4.22 3.43
C ARG A 71 -15.20 5.63 2.90
N SER A 72 -15.11 6.64 3.77
CA SER A 72 -15.28 8.05 3.38
C SER A 72 -14.26 8.52 2.34
N TYR A 73 -13.00 8.10 2.43
CA TYR A 73 -11.99 8.41 1.42
C TYR A 73 -12.30 7.74 0.08
N ILE A 74 -12.78 6.49 0.11
CA ILE A 74 -13.14 5.74 -1.09
C ILE A 74 -14.34 6.38 -1.79
N ASP A 75 -15.39 6.74 -1.05
CA ASP A 75 -16.58 7.40 -1.59
C ASP A 75 -16.23 8.77 -2.19
N ARG A 76 -15.36 9.55 -1.53
CA ARG A 76 -14.87 10.84 -2.06
C ARG A 76 -14.13 10.67 -3.39
N ILE A 77 -13.23 9.68 -3.48
CA ILE A 77 -12.53 9.37 -4.74
C ILE A 77 -13.51 8.91 -5.82
N ALA A 78 -14.47 8.05 -5.49
CA ALA A 78 -15.50 7.58 -6.42
C ALA A 78 -16.37 8.74 -6.95
N ASN A 79 -16.59 9.77 -6.13
CA ASN A 79 -17.30 11.00 -6.51
C ASN A 79 -16.41 12.03 -7.24
N GLY A 80 -15.17 11.69 -7.57
CA GLY A 80 -14.28 12.50 -8.42
C GLY A 80 -13.23 13.32 -7.68
N GLU A 81 -13.06 13.16 -6.36
CA GLU A 81 -11.90 13.72 -5.67
C GLU A 81 -10.59 13.00 -6.07
N SER A 82 -9.47 13.71 -5.93
CA SER A 82 -8.13 13.19 -6.26
C SER A 82 -7.78 11.94 -5.44
N SER A 83 -7.05 10.99 -6.03
CA SER A 83 -6.53 9.83 -5.31
C SER A 83 -5.54 10.19 -4.20
N SER A 84 -4.99 11.42 -4.23
CA SER A 84 -4.08 11.96 -3.21
C SER A 84 -4.66 11.99 -1.79
N LEU A 85 -5.95 11.70 -1.62
CA LEU A 85 -6.53 11.40 -0.32
C LEU A 85 -5.83 10.23 0.38
N ILE A 86 -5.53 9.14 -0.34
CA ILE A 86 -4.94 7.92 0.23
C ILE A 86 -3.81 7.30 -0.60
N CYS A 87 -3.55 7.79 -1.81
CA CYS A 87 -2.51 7.25 -2.70
C CYS A 87 -1.82 8.32 -3.55
N ASP A 88 -0.51 8.20 -3.72
CA ASP A 88 0.31 9.08 -4.58
C ASP A 88 0.03 8.94 -6.07
N ARG A 89 -0.61 7.83 -6.48
CA ARG A 89 -0.89 7.46 -7.86
C ARG A 89 -2.40 7.45 -8.12
N PRO A 90 -2.81 7.76 -9.36
CA PRO A 90 -4.22 7.76 -9.75
C PRO A 90 -4.82 6.35 -9.64
N PHE A 91 -6.09 6.28 -9.24
CA PHE A 91 -6.85 5.05 -9.26
C PHE A 91 -7.32 4.76 -10.69
N ILE A 92 -7.08 3.54 -11.16
CA ILE A 92 -7.48 3.11 -12.51
C ILE A 92 -8.83 2.37 -12.48
N VAL A 93 -9.06 1.59 -11.43
CA VAL A 93 -10.26 0.76 -11.23
C VAL A 93 -10.54 0.62 -9.73
N LEU A 94 -11.82 0.55 -9.36
CA LEU A 94 -12.27 0.09 -8.05
C LEU A 94 -12.70 -1.38 -8.14
N LEU A 95 -12.22 -2.21 -7.22
CA LEU A 95 -12.50 -3.65 -7.19
C LEU A 95 -13.55 -3.98 -6.13
N THR A 96 -14.63 -4.64 -6.53
CA THR A 96 -15.67 -5.12 -5.60
C THR A 96 -15.23 -6.46 -4.98
N SER A 97 -15.09 -6.48 -3.65
CA SER A 97 -14.86 -7.73 -2.91
C SER A 97 -16.17 -8.50 -2.68
N ALA A 98 -16.11 -9.83 -2.60
CA ALA A 98 -17.27 -10.69 -2.39
C ALA A 98 -17.97 -10.46 -1.03
N ASN A 99 -17.25 -9.91 -0.06
CA ASN A 99 -17.69 -9.67 1.32
C ASN A 99 -18.40 -8.30 1.42
N ALA A 100 -19.42 -8.06 0.61
CA ALA A 100 -20.17 -6.82 0.73
C ALA A 100 -21.06 -6.90 1.98
N VAL A 101 -20.78 -6.08 2.98
CA VAL A 101 -21.83 -5.64 3.91
C VAL A 101 -22.75 -4.77 3.05
N SER A 102 -23.87 -5.33 2.62
CA SER A 102 -24.96 -4.56 1.99
C SER A 102 -25.30 -3.39 2.91
N ALA A 103 -25.00 -2.18 2.46
CA ALA A 103 -25.70 -0.99 2.93
C ALA A 103 -27.06 -1.00 2.23
N THR A 104 -28.06 -1.60 2.89
CA THR A 104 -29.47 -1.25 2.69
C THR A 104 -29.78 0.01 3.48
#